data_AF-A0A1P8JXH4-F1
#
_entry.id   AF-A0A1P8JXH4-F1
#
_cell.length_a   1.000
_cell.length_b   1.000
_cell.length_c   1.000
_cell.angle_alpha   90.00
_cell.angle_beta   90.00
_cell.angle_gamma   90.00
#
_symmetry.space_group_name_H-M   'P 1'
#
loop_
_entity.id
_entity.type
_entity.pdbx_description
1 polymer ?
#
loop_
_entity_poly.entity_id
_entity_poly.type
_entity_poly.pdbx_seq_one_letter_code
_entity_poly.pdbx_strand_id
1 'polypeptide(L)'
;MARMIGRELFCTLLAQHAGQALTREVAVDLINAIFPDRSIDPARFAPVEYRGLVFQVERFRDIETEIHALHAMHWAETERYRDAMAMVPDYEGFKEKERDGGLIQFTARADGALVGNIRMYLFRSMHTQQLAAKEDTFFLLAAHRSGFTAIRFWQHMENVLRALGVKEITTDSKVTNKVGRLNEYLGYAHVADVYHKLL
;
A
#
# COMPACT_ATOMS: atom_id res chain seq x y z
N MET A 1 16.65 -23.03 -5.53
CA MET A 1 15.47 -23.91 -5.54
C MET A 1 14.35 -23.14 -6.22
N ALA A 2 13.88 -23.59 -7.40
CA ALA A 2 12.83 -22.87 -8.12
C ALA A 2 11.56 -22.85 -7.26
N ARG A 3 10.99 -21.67 -7.03
CA ARG A 3 9.77 -21.51 -6.25
C ARG A 3 8.61 -21.97 -7.15
N MET A 4 7.96 -23.10 -6.84
CA MET A 4 6.76 -23.54 -7.57
C MET A 4 5.73 -22.41 -7.51
N ILE A 5 5.20 -22.01 -8.68
CA ILE A 5 4.32 -20.84 -8.80
C ILE A 5 2.89 -21.32 -9.00
N GLY A 6 1.97 -20.79 -8.20
CA GLY A 6 0.51 -20.88 -8.36
C GLY A 6 -0.02 -22.26 -8.77
N ARG A 7 -0.10 -22.51 -10.07
CA ARG A 7 -0.65 -23.73 -10.67
C ARG A 7 0.09 -25.00 -10.27
N GLU A 8 1.42 -25.00 -10.28
CA GLU A 8 2.21 -26.20 -9.94
C GLU A 8 2.09 -26.55 -8.45
N LEU A 9 2.15 -25.53 -7.60
CA LEU A 9 1.95 -25.68 -6.16
C LEU A 9 0.54 -26.20 -5.87
N PHE A 10 -0.48 -25.63 -6.52
CA PHE A 10 -1.86 -26.08 -6.39
C PHE A 10 -2.04 -27.54 -6.79
N CYS A 11 -1.55 -27.95 -7.96
CA CYS A 11 -1.64 -29.34 -8.41
C CYS A 11 -0.90 -30.30 -7.46
N THR A 12 0.25 -29.89 -6.94
CA THR A 12 1.03 -30.69 -5.99
C THR A 12 0.28 -30.88 -4.69
N LEU A 13 -0.29 -29.81 -4.12
CA LEU A 13 -1.07 -29.86 -2.89
C LEU A 13 -2.34 -30.70 -3.07
N LEU A 14 -3.06 -30.55 -4.19
CA LEU A 14 -4.20 -31.42 -4.49
C LEU A 14 -3.81 -32.89 -4.59
N ALA A 15 -2.68 -33.20 -5.24
CA ALA A 15 -2.20 -34.57 -5.37
C ALA A 15 -1.87 -35.20 -4.00
N GLN A 16 -1.35 -34.41 -3.04
CA GLN A 16 -1.08 -34.87 -1.68
C GLN A 16 -2.35 -35.26 -0.90
N HIS A 17 -3.49 -34.67 -1.26
CA HIS A 17 -4.79 -34.97 -0.66
C HIS A 17 -5.68 -35.86 -1.55
N ALA A 18 -5.13 -36.45 -2.62
CA ALA A 18 -5.90 -37.29 -3.53
C ALA A 18 -6.48 -38.51 -2.79
N GLY A 19 -7.78 -38.77 -3.02
CA GLY A 19 -8.51 -39.86 -2.36
C GLY A 19 -9.02 -39.53 -0.95
N GLN A 20 -8.73 -38.35 -0.41
CA GLN A 20 -9.32 -37.85 0.84
C GLN A 20 -10.62 -37.10 0.56
N ALA A 21 -11.55 -37.07 1.52
CA ALA A 21 -12.71 -36.20 1.46
C ALA A 21 -12.28 -34.73 1.65
N LEU A 22 -12.83 -33.82 0.85
CA LEU A 22 -12.61 -32.38 1.00
C LEU A 22 -13.43 -31.84 2.18
N THR A 23 -12.96 -32.10 3.40
CA THR A 23 -13.57 -31.50 4.60
C THR A 23 -13.22 -30.01 4.70
N ARG A 24 -13.89 -29.30 5.61
CA ARG A 24 -13.60 -27.88 5.86
C ARG A 24 -12.14 -27.66 6.25
N GLU A 25 -11.61 -28.53 7.10
CA GLU A 25 -10.25 -28.47 7.60
C GLU A 25 -9.24 -28.62 6.46
N VAL A 26 -9.43 -29.65 5.61
CA VAL A 26 -8.59 -29.86 4.42
C VAL A 26 -8.67 -28.66 3.46
N ALA A 27 -9.86 -28.10 3.24
CA ALA A 27 -10.02 -26.93 2.39
C ALA A 27 -9.29 -25.69 2.95
N VAL A 28 -9.36 -25.45 4.26
CA VAL A 28 -8.67 -24.34 4.93
C VAL A 28 -7.15 -24.52 4.84
N ASP A 29 -6.65 -25.73 5.10
CA ASP A 29 -5.22 -26.04 5.04
C ASP A 29 -4.66 -25.83 3.62
N LEU A 30 -5.38 -26.32 2.60
CA LEU A 30 -5.02 -26.08 1.20
C LEU A 30 -4.96 -24.59 0.88
N ILE A 31 -5.99 -23.82 1.22
CA ILE A 31 -6.03 -22.38 0.95
C ILE A 31 -4.87 -21.65 1.64
N ASN A 32 -4.59 -21.96 2.91
CA ASN A 32 -3.47 -21.36 3.64
C ASN A 32 -2.11 -21.73 3.03
N ALA A 33 -1.95 -22.95 2.54
CA ALA A 33 -0.73 -23.40 1.89
C ALA A 33 -0.52 -22.74 0.51
N ILE A 34 -1.59 -22.58 -0.28
CA ILE A 34 -1.54 -21.96 -1.61
C ILE A 34 -1.35 -20.44 -1.48
N PHE A 35 -2.07 -19.82 -0.54
CA PHE A 35 -2.17 -18.38 -0.35
C PHE A 35 -1.80 -17.96 1.08
N PRO A 36 -0.56 -18.21 1.53
CA PRO A 36 -0.15 -17.87 2.88
C PRO A 36 -0.24 -16.35 3.12
N ASP A 37 -0.45 -15.96 4.37
CA ASP A 37 -0.33 -14.56 4.78
C ASP A 37 1.15 -14.14 4.69
N ARG A 38 1.40 -13.20 3.78
CA ARG A 38 2.69 -12.57 3.47
C ARG A 38 2.65 -11.07 3.79
N SER A 39 1.65 -10.64 4.56
CA SER A 39 1.59 -9.26 5.04
C SER A 39 2.90 -8.87 5.72
N ILE A 40 3.31 -7.64 5.47
CA ILE A 40 4.53 -7.09 6.04
C ILE A 40 4.29 -6.85 7.52
N ASP A 41 5.12 -7.45 8.36
CA ASP A 41 5.09 -7.22 9.80
C ASP A 41 5.54 -5.79 10.14
N PRO A 42 4.64 -4.92 10.66
CA PRO A 42 4.99 -3.54 10.98
C PRO A 42 6.06 -3.42 12.08
N ALA A 43 6.16 -4.40 12.98
CA ALA A 43 7.12 -4.37 14.10
C ALA A 43 8.60 -4.40 13.63
N ARG A 44 8.85 -4.69 12.36
CA ARG A 44 10.17 -4.63 11.73
C ARG A 44 10.69 -3.20 11.53
N PHE A 45 9.82 -2.19 11.64
CA PHE A 45 10.15 -0.80 11.35
C PHE A 45 9.85 0.06 12.56
N ALA A 46 10.87 0.76 13.05
CA ALA A 46 10.69 1.69 14.16
C ALA A 46 9.84 2.90 13.71
N PRO A 47 8.88 3.36 14.54
CA PRO A 47 8.21 4.64 14.32
C PRO A 47 9.18 5.82 14.32
N VAL A 48 8.80 6.90 13.66
CA VAL A 48 9.54 8.16 13.62
C VAL A 48 8.68 9.28 14.21
N GLU A 49 9.18 9.95 15.25
CA GLU A 49 8.52 11.11 15.82
C GLU A 49 8.97 12.40 15.13
N TYR A 50 8.01 13.28 14.86
CA TYR A 50 8.29 14.60 14.30
C TYR A 50 7.21 15.61 14.70
N ARG A 51 7.58 16.58 15.56
CA ARG A 51 6.70 17.68 15.99
C ARG A 51 5.33 17.21 16.54
N GLY A 52 5.35 16.19 17.40
CA GLY A 52 4.13 15.61 17.98
C GLY A 52 3.36 14.67 17.05
N LEU A 53 3.86 14.42 15.85
CA LEU A 53 3.37 13.36 14.97
C LEU A 53 4.22 12.10 15.12
N VAL A 54 3.57 10.95 15.01
CA VAL A 54 4.22 9.64 14.92
C VAL A 54 3.98 9.09 13.51
N PHE A 55 5.05 8.86 12.75
CA PHE A 55 5.00 8.15 11.48
C PHE A 55 5.35 6.69 11.69
N GLN A 56 4.54 5.78 11.17
CA GLN A 56 4.76 4.36 11.36
C GLN A 56 4.16 3.53 10.22
N VAL A 57 4.56 2.27 10.17
CA VAL A 57 3.91 1.24 9.36
C VAL A 57 2.79 0.63 10.20
N GLU A 58 1.63 0.39 9.61
CA GLU A 58 0.52 -0.33 10.24
C GLU A 58 -0.06 -1.32 9.23
N ARG A 59 -0.81 -2.31 9.72
CA ARG A 59 -1.62 -3.13 8.82
C ARG A 59 -2.90 -2.37 8.50
N PHE A 60 -3.24 -2.28 7.23
CA PHE A 60 -4.52 -1.75 6.75
C PHE A 60 -5.69 -2.43 7.46
N ARG A 61 -5.67 -3.77 7.58
CA ARG A 61 -6.75 -4.52 8.25
C ARG A 61 -6.96 -4.13 9.72
N ASP A 62 -5.92 -3.60 10.37
CA ASP A 62 -5.97 -3.19 11.78
C ASP A 62 -6.51 -1.75 11.94
N ILE A 63 -6.51 -0.95 10.86
CA ILE A 63 -6.91 0.48 10.86
C ILE A 63 -8.08 0.81 9.91
N GLU A 64 -8.72 -0.20 9.31
CA GLU A 64 -9.73 -0.04 8.25
C GLU A 64 -10.83 0.95 8.66
N THR A 65 -11.34 0.86 9.88
CA THR A 65 -12.41 1.75 10.36
C THR A 65 -11.95 3.20 10.52
N GLU A 66 -10.71 3.44 10.94
CA GLU A 66 -10.16 4.79 11.14
C GLU A 66 -9.90 5.51 9.81
N ILE A 67 -9.48 4.78 8.78
CA ILE A 67 -9.01 5.36 7.51
C ILE A 67 -10.16 5.80 6.59
N HIS A 68 -11.39 5.34 6.82
CA HIS A 68 -12.58 5.69 6.02
C HIS A 68 -12.76 7.21 5.86
N ALA A 69 -12.63 7.96 6.96
CA ALA A 69 -12.79 9.42 6.94
C ALA A 69 -11.70 10.08 6.09
N LEU A 70 -10.44 9.65 6.25
CA LEU A 70 -9.32 10.16 5.46
C LEU A 70 -9.47 9.84 3.98
N HIS A 71 -9.96 8.65 3.64
CA HIS A 71 -10.24 8.27 2.25
C HIS A 71 -11.27 9.18 1.61
N ALA A 72 -12.40 9.44 2.28
CA ALA A 72 -13.43 10.35 1.76
C ALA A 72 -12.89 11.78 1.55
N MET A 73 -12.10 12.28 2.51
CA MET A 73 -11.47 13.59 2.39
C MET A 73 -10.44 13.65 1.26
N HIS A 74 -9.62 12.60 1.11
CA HIS A 74 -8.67 12.49 0.01
C HIS A 74 -9.40 12.52 -1.34
N TRP A 75 -10.41 11.67 -1.54
CA TRP A 75 -11.20 11.61 -2.77
C TRP A 75 -11.78 12.96 -3.16
N ALA A 76 -12.42 13.66 -2.22
CA ALA A 76 -13.00 14.99 -2.46
C ALA A 76 -11.95 16.06 -2.85
N GLU A 77 -10.70 15.88 -2.43
CA GLU A 77 -9.61 16.83 -2.70
C GLU A 77 -8.88 16.54 -4.03
N THR A 78 -8.56 15.27 -4.30
CA THR A 78 -7.59 14.89 -5.35
C THR A 78 -8.22 14.20 -6.57
N GLU A 79 -9.43 13.64 -6.42
CA GLU A 79 -10.04 12.78 -7.44
C GLU A 79 -11.19 13.46 -8.21
N ARG A 80 -11.25 14.80 -8.22
CA ARG A 80 -12.32 15.59 -8.90
C ARG A 80 -12.50 15.32 -10.39
N TYR A 81 -11.46 14.82 -11.06
CA TYR A 81 -11.57 14.38 -12.45
C TYR A 81 -12.52 13.17 -12.64
N ARG A 82 -13.02 12.60 -11.53
CA ARG A 82 -14.00 11.51 -11.44
C ARG A 82 -15.33 11.94 -10.84
N ASP A 83 -15.69 13.23 -10.86
CA ASP A 83 -16.92 13.77 -10.25
C ASP A 83 -18.23 13.07 -10.70
N ALA A 84 -18.22 12.37 -11.84
CA ALA A 84 -19.35 11.56 -12.31
C ALA A 84 -19.50 10.19 -11.62
N MET A 85 -18.57 9.80 -10.75
CA MET A 85 -18.54 8.49 -10.10
C MET A 85 -18.65 8.62 -8.57
N ALA A 86 -19.42 7.72 -7.96
CA ALA A 86 -19.42 7.56 -6.52
C ALA A 86 -18.13 6.89 -6.04
N MET A 87 -17.62 7.34 -4.90
CA MET A 87 -16.52 6.64 -4.22
C MET A 87 -17.04 5.37 -3.57
N VAL A 88 -16.61 4.21 -4.08
CA VAL A 88 -16.94 2.88 -3.52
C VAL A 88 -15.64 2.08 -3.37
N PRO A 89 -14.90 2.25 -2.26
CA PRO A 89 -13.62 1.57 -2.07
C PRO A 89 -13.80 0.06 -1.86
N ASP A 90 -12.90 -0.74 -2.45
CA ASP A 90 -12.84 -2.19 -2.24
C ASP A 90 -11.88 -2.53 -1.07
N TYR A 91 -12.41 -2.49 0.15
CA TYR A 91 -11.62 -2.74 1.36
C TYR A 91 -11.22 -4.21 1.54
N GLU A 92 -12.05 -5.14 1.07
CA GLU A 92 -11.66 -6.56 1.04
C GLU A 92 -10.49 -6.77 0.07
N GLY A 93 -10.53 -6.14 -1.11
CA GLY A 93 -9.42 -6.15 -2.06
C GLY A 93 -8.13 -5.57 -1.49
N PHE A 94 -8.19 -4.51 -0.67
CA PHE A 94 -7.00 -4.01 0.04
C PHE A 94 -6.48 -5.00 1.08
N LYS A 95 -7.35 -5.65 1.86
CA LYS A 95 -6.92 -6.69 2.82
C LYS A 95 -6.31 -7.90 2.14
N GLU A 96 -6.82 -8.29 0.98
CA GLU A 96 -6.23 -9.36 0.17
C GLU A 96 -4.84 -8.99 -0.37
N LYS A 97 -4.67 -7.76 -0.88
CA LYS A 97 -3.35 -7.23 -1.29
C LYS A 97 -2.38 -7.07 -0.12
N GLU A 98 -2.87 -6.72 1.06
CA GLU A 98 -2.05 -6.74 2.25
C GLU A 98 -1.60 -8.17 2.58
N ARG A 99 -2.55 -9.11 2.60
CA ARG A 99 -2.29 -10.53 2.89
C ARG A 99 -1.29 -11.12 1.90
N ASP A 100 -1.32 -10.78 0.61
CA ASP A 100 -0.38 -11.32 -0.37
C ASP A 100 1.02 -10.66 -0.34
N GLY A 101 1.20 -9.62 0.48
CA GLY A 101 2.43 -8.84 0.61
C GLY A 101 2.58 -7.74 -0.46
N GLY A 102 1.53 -7.48 -1.24
CA GLY A 102 1.47 -6.50 -2.32
C GLY A 102 0.99 -5.11 -1.90
N LEU A 103 0.78 -4.86 -0.61
CA LEU A 103 0.40 -3.57 -0.06
C LEU A 103 1.18 -3.28 1.22
N ILE A 104 1.61 -2.03 1.37
CA ILE A 104 2.11 -1.49 2.64
C ILE A 104 1.44 -0.17 2.96
N GLN A 105 1.08 0.00 4.22
CA GLN A 105 0.35 1.15 4.73
C GLN A 105 1.21 1.89 5.75
N PHE A 106 1.43 3.17 5.50
CA PHE A 106 2.05 4.11 6.41
C PHE A 106 1.00 5.05 6.97
N THR A 107 1.17 5.44 8.22
CA THR A 107 0.27 6.37 8.91
C THR A 107 1.05 7.50 9.56
N ALA A 108 0.38 8.64 9.67
CA ALA A 108 0.77 9.73 10.54
C ALA A 108 -0.29 9.83 11.64
N ARG A 109 0.13 9.70 12.90
CA ARG A 109 -0.74 9.83 14.07
C ARG A 109 -0.40 11.07 14.88
N ALA A 110 -1.42 11.78 15.36
CA ALA A 110 -1.30 12.89 16.32
C ALA A 110 -2.08 12.50 17.58
N ASP A 111 -1.42 12.40 18.73
CA ASP A 111 -2.03 11.95 19.99
C ASP A 111 -2.84 10.64 19.83
N GLY A 112 -2.33 9.71 19.01
CA GLY A 112 -2.97 8.44 18.69
C GLY A 112 -4.00 8.48 17.56
N ALA A 113 -4.55 9.65 17.20
CA ALA A 113 -5.53 9.77 16.12
C ALA A 113 -4.86 9.68 14.73
N LEU A 114 -5.44 8.93 13.80
CA LEU A 114 -5.00 8.86 12.41
C LEU A 114 -5.24 10.19 11.68
N VAL A 115 -4.18 10.93 11.36
CA VAL A 115 -4.25 12.26 10.72
C VAL A 115 -3.63 12.31 9.33
N GLY A 116 -3.08 11.20 8.85
CA GLY A 116 -2.61 11.08 7.49
C GLY A 116 -2.14 9.67 7.17
N ASN A 117 -1.95 9.40 5.89
CA ASN A 117 -1.51 8.10 5.40
C ASN A 117 -0.70 8.22 4.11
N ILE A 118 0.16 7.22 3.88
CA ILE A 118 0.71 6.89 2.56
C ILE A 118 0.42 5.42 2.33
N ARG A 119 -0.10 5.05 1.16
CA ARG A 119 -0.25 3.66 0.74
C ARG A 119 0.57 3.40 -0.50
N MET A 120 1.28 2.27 -0.50
CA MET A 120 2.06 1.81 -1.64
C MET A 120 1.63 0.39 -2.03
N TYR A 121 1.41 0.17 -3.32
CA TYR A 121 1.39 -1.17 -3.89
C TYR A 121 2.81 -1.65 -4.13
N LEU A 122 3.09 -2.88 -3.72
CA LEU A 122 4.36 -3.56 -3.96
C LEU A 122 4.17 -4.63 -5.02
N PHE A 123 5.08 -4.68 -5.99
CA PHE A 123 5.02 -5.67 -7.06
C PHE A 123 6.42 -6.01 -7.56
N ARG A 124 6.57 -7.20 -8.13
CA ARG A 124 7.77 -7.53 -8.89
C ARG A 124 7.58 -7.02 -10.31
N SER A 125 8.44 -6.11 -10.74
CA SER A 125 8.41 -5.61 -12.11
C SER A 125 8.56 -6.78 -13.09
N MET A 126 7.64 -6.89 -14.03
CA MET A 126 7.71 -7.94 -15.05
C MET A 126 8.88 -7.72 -16.01
N HIS A 127 9.34 -6.48 -16.15
CA HIS A 127 10.46 -6.11 -17.03
C HIS A 127 11.82 -6.28 -16.36
N THR A 128 11.98 -5.84 -15.11
CA THR A 128 13.28 -5.84 -14.43
C THR A 128 13.44 -6.99 -13.44
N GLN A 129 12.34 -7.69 -13.12
CA GLN A 129 12.25 -8.67 -12.05
C GLN A 129 12.66 -8.12 -10.68
N GLN A 130 12.82 -6.81 -10.51
CA GLN A 130 13.11 -6.17 -9.23
C GLN A 130 11.82 -5.86 -8.47
N LEU A 131 11.93 -5.72 -7.15
CA LEU A 131 10.82 -5.24 -6.33
C LEU A 131 10.63 -3.73 -6.57
N ALA A 132 9.40 -3.35 -6.88
CA ALA A 132 8.97 -2.00 -7.20
C ALA A 132 7.82 -1.60 -6.29
N ALA A 133 7.65 -0.29 -6.09
CA ALA A 133 6.52 0.27 -5.39
C ALA A 133 5.81 1.33 -6.24
N LYS A 134 4.49 1.33 -6.24
CA LYS A 134 3.67 2.40 -6.82
C LYS A 134 2.77 3.00 -5.75
N GLU A 135 2.78 4.32 -5.64
CA GLU A 135 1.89 5.03 -4.72
C GLU A 135 0.43 4.87 -5.14
N ASP A 136 -0.41 4.61 -4.15
CA ASP A 136 -1.87 4.55 -4.26
C ASP A 136 -2.52 5.81 -3.69
N THR A 137 -2.04 6.25 -2.54
CA THR A 137 -2.55 7.42 -1.84
C THR A 137 -1.44 8.08 -1.02
N PHE A 138 -1.40 9.41 -1.04
CA PHE A 138 -0.72 10.23 -0.06
C PHE A 138 -1.66 11.33 0.41
N PHE A 139 -1.97 11.33 1.71
CA PHE A 139 -2.85 12.32 2.30
C PHE A 139 -2.44 12.68 3.73
N LEU A 140 -2.55 13.97 4.06
CA LEU A 140 -2.45 14.48 5.42
C LEU A 140 -3.66 15.39 5.65
N LEU A 141 -4.23 15.42 6.85
CA LEU A 141 -5.19 16.45 7.22
C LEU A 141 -4.54 17.83 7.11
N ALA A 142 -5.28 18.83 6.64
CA ALA A 142 -4.75 20.16 6.33
C ALA A 142 -4.02 20.81 7.53
N ALA A 143 -4.53 20.63 8.75
CA ALA A 143 -3.92 21.13 9.98
C ALA A 143 -2.49 20.61 10.23
N HIS A 144 -2.13 19.45 9.67
CA HIS A 144 -0.83 18.82 9.83
C HIS A 144 0.10 19.01 8.62
N ARG A 145 -0.31 19.80 7.61
CA ARG A 145 0.50 20.10 6.41
C ARG A 145 1.41 21.33 6.60
N SER A 146 2.21 21.36 7.67
CA SER A 146 3.09 22.49 7.98
C SER A 146 4.58 22.14 7.95
N GLY A 147 5.41 23.09 7.53
CA GLY A 147 6.86 22.93 7.45
C GLY A 147 7.29 21.68 6.67
N PHE A 148 8.18 20.88 7.26
CA PHE A 148 8.73 19.66 6.65
C PHE A 148 7.93 18.38 6.93
N THR A 149 6.70 18.46 7.46
CA THR A 149 5.94 17.25 7.83
C THR A 149 5.79 16.27 6.67
N ALA A 150 5.33 16.73 5.51
CA ALA A 150 5.19 15.89 4.32
C ALA A 150 6.54 15.26 3.89
N ILE A 151 7.61 16.05 3.91
CA ILE A 151 8.97 15.61 3.57
C ILE A 151 9.43 14.50 4.52
N ARG A 152 9.24 14.67 5.84
CA ARG A 152 9.65 13.69 6.84
C ARG A 152 8.83 12.40 6.77
N PHE A 153 7.52 12.52 6.52
CA PHE A 153 6.66 11.36 6.37
C PHE A 153 7.02 10.56 5.10
N TRP A 154 7.30 11.26 4.00
CA TRP A 154 7.76 10.63 2.76
C TRP A 154 9.12 9.94 2.90
N GLN A 155 10.08 10.58 3.57
CA GLN A 155 11.39 9.98 3.87
C GLN A 155 11.27 8.73 4.75
N HIS A 156 10.33 8.71 5.70
CA HIS A 156 10.06 7.51 6.49
C HIS A 156 9.59 6.36 5.57
N MET A 157 8.65 6.63 4.65
CA MET A 157 8.20 5.66 3.65
C MET A 157 9.37 5.15 2.79
N GLU A 158 10.21 6.04 2.23
CA GLU A 158 11.36 5.65 1.40
C GLU A 158 12.35 4.75 2.15
N ASN A 159 12.63 5.06 3.42
CA ASN A 159 13.54 4.27 4.24
C ASN A 159 13.01 2.86 4.47
N VAL A 160 11.72 2.71 4.75
CA VAL A 160 11.06 1.42 4.90
C VAL A 160 11.07 0.64 3.58
N LEU A 161 10.70 1.27 2.46
CA LEU A 161 10.73 0.62 1.15
C LEU A 161 12.14 0.16 0.77
N ARG A 162 13.17 0.98 1.06
CA ARG A 162 14.58 0.61 0.86
C ARG A 162 14.98 -0.60 1.70
N ALA A 163 14.56 -0.65 2.97
CA ALA A 163 14.81 -1.79 3.86
C ALA A 163 14.09 -3.07 3.40
N LEU A 164 12.96 -2.95 2.69
CA LEU A 164 12.27 -4.05 2.01
C LEU A 164 12.96 -4.50 0.70
N GLY A 165 13.96 -3.75 0.24
CA GLY A 165 14.69 -4.05 -0.99
C GLY A 165 14.03 -3.51 -2.27
N VAL A 166 13.06 -2.59 -2.15
CA VAL A 166 12.47 -1.88 -3.29
C VAL A 166 13.56 -1.12 -4.06
N LYS A 167 13.50 -1.20 -5.39
CA LYS A 167 14.47 -0.60 -6.31
C LYS A 167 13.94 0.61 -7.07
N GLU A 168 12.63 0.70 -7.23
CA GLU A 168 11.96 1.82 -7.90
C GLU A 168 10.68 2.20 -7.16
N ILE A 169 10.42 3.50 -7.10
CA ILE A 169 9.18 4.07 -6.57
C ILE A 169 8.57 4.94 -7.67
N THR A 170 7.31 4.69 -8.02
CA THR A 170 6.53 5.52 -8.93
C THR A 170 5.39 6.16 -8.17
N THR A 171 5.19 7.47 -8.36
CA THR A 171 4.11 8.22 -7.72
C THR A 171 3.49 9.19 -8.72
N ASP A 172 2.19 9.43 -8.60
CA ASP A 172 1.48 10.32 -9.51
C ASP A 172 1.11 11.62 -8.76
N SER A 173 1.42 12.79 -9.34
CA SER A 173 0.96 14.07 -8.79
C SER A 173 -0.31 14.50 -9.52
N LYS A 174 -1.37 14.82 -8.80
CA LYS A 174 -2.56 15.44 -9.40
C LYS A 174 -2.25 16.90 -9.69
N VAL A 175 -2.80 17.42 -10.79
CA VAL A 175 -2.65 18.84 -11.17
C VAL A 175 -3.20 19.81 -10.13
N THR A 176 -4.10 19.35 -9.27
CA THR A 176 -4.71 20.13 -8.18
C THR A 176 -3.86 20.20 -6.92
N ASN A 177 -2.80 19.39 -6.80
CA ASN A 177 -1.96 19.32 -5.61
C ASN A 177 -0.50 19.72 -5.92
N LYS A 178 0.36 19.69 -4.89
CA LYS A 178 1.77 20.09 -4.99
C LYS A 178 2.73 18.92 -4.75
N VAL A 179 2.27 17.68 -4.93
CA VAL A 179 3.08 16.48 -4.68
C VAL A 179 4.26 16.39 -5.64
N GLY A 180 4.11 16.83 -6.91
CA GLY A 180 5.20 16.88 -7.87
C GLY A 180 6.40 17.70 -7.39
N ARG A 181 6.17 18.87 -6.78
CA ARG A 181 7.25 19.70 -6.21
C ARG A 181 7.92 19.05 -5.01
N LEU A 182 7.16 18.33 -4.18
CA LEU A 182 7.70 17.54 -3.08
C LEU A 182 8.62 16.44 -3.62
N ASN A 183 8.17 15.73 -4.64
CA ASN A 183 8.91 14.65 -5.28
C ASN A 183 10.20 15.15 -5.93
N GLU A 184 10.14 16.24 -6.70
CA GLU A 184 11.33 16.89 -7.28
C GLU A 184 12.34 17.29 -6.19
N TYR A 185 11.87 17.88 -5.09
CA TYR A 185 12.72 18.23 -3.95
C TYR A 185 13.38 16.99 -3.31
N LEU A 186 12.69 15.86 -3.28
CA LEU A 186 13.20 14.57 -2.77
C LEU A 186 14.04 13.80 -3.79
N GLY A 187 14.25 14.34 -5.00
CA GLY A 187 15.12 13.76 -6.01
C GLY A 187 14.42 12.79 -6.98
N TYR A 188 13.08 12.76 -7.00
CA TYR A 188 12.35 12.05 -8.05
C TYR A 188 12.47 12.80 -9.38
N ALA A 189 12.57 12.04 -10.47
CA ALA A 189 12.52 12.59 -11.82
C ALA A 189 11.08 12.56 -12.36
N HIS A 190 10.70 13.61 -13.07
CA HIS A 190 9.48 13.59 -13.87
C HIS A 190 9.72 12.74 -15.14
N VAL A 191 9.01 11.62 -15.27
CA VAL A 191 9.26 10.63 -16.34
C VAL A 191 8.08 10.39 -17.27
N ALA A 192 6.86 10.85 -16.92
CA ALA A 192 5.67 10.66 -17.73
C ALA A 192 4.53 11.61 -17.33
N ASP A 193 3.71 11.99 -18.32
CA ASP A 193 2.41 12.62 -18.11
C ASP A 193 1.28 11.57 -18.00
N VAL A 194 0.27 11.83 -17.17
CA VAL A 194 -0.90 10.96 -17.01
C VAL A 194 -2.11 11.56 -17.72
N TYR A 195 -2.74 10.79 -18.61
CA TYR A 195 -3.94 11.19 -19.35
C TYR A 195 -5.16 10.40 -18.87
N HIS A 196 -6.29 11.08 -18.71
CA HIS A 196 -7.54 10.48 -18.25
C HIS A 196 -8.70 10.79 -19.20
N LYS A 197 -9.53 9.78 -19.49
CA LYS A 197 -10.76 9.92 -20.29
C LYS A 197 -11.86 9.06 -19.67
N LEU A 198 -13.02 9.68 -19.38
CA LEU A 198 -14.25 8.97 -19.06
C LEU A 198 -14.86 8.40 -20.35
N LEU A 199 -15.35 7.16 -20.30
CA LEU A 199 -15.98 6.45 -21.41
C LEU A 199 -17.49 6.44 -21.27
#